data_AF-A0A1J5PNB6-F1
#
_entry.id   AF-A0A1J5PNB6-F1
#
_cell.length_a   1.000
_cell.length_b   1.000
_cell.length_c   1.000
_cell.angle_alpha   90.00
_cell.angle_beta   90.00
_cell.angle_gamma   90.00
#
_symmetry.space_group_name_H-M   'P 1'
#
loop_
_entity.id
_entity.type
_entity.pdbx_description
1 polymer ?
#
loop_
_entity_poly.entity_id
_entity_poly.type
_entity_poly.pdbx_seq_one_letter_code
_entity_poly.pdbx_strand_id
1 'polypeptide(L)'
;MLMRAHLRQIEARSEDFVLPEIFALDQMMHTALPAHAKFTYISIVDAVCPARQCPLTVDGGIPLSWDHAHLTAEGSSFVMDKVAPMLGVERVIPGPR
;
A
#
# COMPACT_ATOMS: atom_id res chain seq x y z
N MET A 1 10.73 -11.35 2.02
CA MET A 1 10.15 -12.58 1.40
C MET A 1 10.41 -12.66 -0.10
N LEU A 2 10.20 -11.57 -0.85
CA LEU A 2 10.37 -11.52 -2.31
C LEU A 2 11.74 -12.00 -2.82
N MET A 3 12.83 -11.57 -2.17
CA MET A 3 14.19 -12.02 -2.50
C MET A 3 14.35 -13.54 -2.45
N ARG A 4 13.70 -14.21 -1.49
CA ARG A 4 13.77 -15.69 -1.38
C ARG A 4 13.05 -16.37 -2.55
N ALA A 5 11.92 -15.82 -3.01
CA ALA A 5 11.22 -16.34 -4.18
C ALA A 5 12.05 -16.16 -5.46
N HIS A 6 12.67 -14.99 -5.63
CA HIS A 6 13.58 -14.71 -6.74
C HIS A 6 14.76 -15.70 -6.80
N LEU A 7 15.46 -15.89 -5.67
CA LEU A 7 16.58 -16.83 -5.58
C LEU A 7 16.18 -18.28 -5.85
N ARG A 8 14.91 -18.63 -5.57
CA ARG A 8 14.37 -19.97 -5.80
C ARG A 8 13.70 -20.13 -7.17
N GLN A 9 13.73 -19.10 -8.02
CA GLN A 9 13.05 -19.09 -9.33
C GLN A 9 11.55 -19.43 -9.20
N ILE A 10 10.93 -19.00 -8.10
CA ILE A 10 9.50 -19.12 -7.88
C ILE A 10 8.85 -17.86 -8.47
N GLU A 11 7.82 -18.05 -9.28
CA GLU A 11 6.99 -16.95 -9.76
C GLU A 11 6.35 -16.24 -8.56
N ALA A 12 6.65 -14.95 -8.39
CA ALA A 12 6.15 -14.18 -7.27
C ALA A 12 4.76 -13.64 -7.61
N ARG A 13 3.73 -14.15 -6.91
CA ARG A 13 2.34 -13.72 -7.08
C ARG A 13 1.92 -12.91 -5.88
N SER A 14 1.19 -11.80 -6.08
CA SER A 14 0.83 -10.88 -5.00
C SER A 14 0.12 -11.55 -3.82
N GLU A 15 -0.76 -12.51 -4.11
CA GLU A 15 -1.51 -13.31 -3.13
C GLU A 15 -0.62 -14.12 -2.18
N ASP A 16 0.62 -14.44 -2.55
CA ASP A 16 1.56 -15.20 -1.71
C ASP A 16 2.31 -14.29 -0.71
N PHE A 17 2.23 -12.96 -0.87
CA PHE A 17 2.97 -11.98 -0.06
C PHE A 17 2.08 -11.03 0.73
N VAL A 18 0.76 -11.14 0.57
CA VAL A 18 -0.24 -10.36 1.28
C VAL A 18 -0.95 -11.28 2.27
N LEU A 19 -1.20 -10.79 3.48
CA LEU A 19 -1.98 -11.57 4.46
C LEU A 19 -3.40 -11.81 3.90
N PRO A 20 -3.89 -13.06 3.82
CA PRO A 20 -5.18 -13.37 3.21
C PRO A 20 -6.35 -12.56 3.77
N GLU A 21 -6.29 -12.24 5.06
CA GLU A 21 -7.35 -11.56 5.79
C GLU A 21 -7.31 -10.03 5.62
N ILE A 22 -6.27 -9.45 5.02
CA ILE A 22 -6.10 -7.99 5.02
C ILE A 22 -7.25 -7.27 4.31
N PHE A 23 -7.76 -7.82 3.21
CA PHE A 23 -8.88 -7.24 2.48
C PHE A 23 -10.19 -7.30 3.28
N ALA A 24 -10.39 -8.39 4.04
CA ALA A 24 -11.57 -8.53 4.88
C ALA A 24 -11.48 -7.58 6.09
N LEU A 25 -10.31 -7.48 6.71
CA LEU A 25 -10.05 -6.57 7.82
C LEU A 25 -10.21 -5.11 7.41
N ASP A 26 -9.66 -4.71 6.26
CA ASP A 26 -9.80 -3.37 5.71
C ASP A 26 -11.28 -3.00 5.47
N GLN A 27 -12.05 -3.92 4.87
CA GLN A 27 -13.49 -3.75 4.68
C GLN A 27 -14.26 -3.63 6.02
N MET A 28 -13.88 -4.42 7.02
CA MET A 28 -14.47 -4.34 8.37
C MET A 28 -14.18 -2.98 9.01
N MET A 29 -12.94 -2.50 8.91
CA MET A 29 -12.53 -1.19 9.43
C MET A 29 -13.25 -0.05 8.73
N HIS A 30 -13.33 -0.08 7.39
CA HIS A 30 -14.09 0.90 6.59
C HIS A 30 -15.56 0.95 7.02
N THR A 31 -16.17 -0.21 7.27
CA THR A 31 -17.57 -0.31 7.71
C THR A 31 -17.77 0.21 9.14
N ALA A 32 -16.82 -0.08 10.03
CA ALA A 32 -16.87 0.33 11.44
C ALA A 32 -16.58 1.82 11.66
N LEU A 33 -15.89 2.47 10.71
CA LEU A 33 -15.46 3.86 10.76
C LEU A 33 -16.12 4.67 9.62
N PRO A 34 -17.46 4.83 9.62
CA PRO A 34 -18.15 5.57 8.59
C PRO A 34 -17.70 7.03 8.57
N ALA A 35 -17.84 7.68 7.41
CA ALA A 35 -17.46 9.07 7.20
C ALA A 35 -18.05 9.97 8.30
N HIS A 36 -17.18 10.74 8.95
CA HIS A 36 -17.55 11.60 10.07
C HIS A 36 -16.86 12.96 9.90
N ALA A 37 -17.48 14.04 10.38
CA ALA A 37 -16.93 15.39 10.22
C ALA A 37 -15.55 15.61 10.87
N LYS A 38 -15.11 14.69 11.74
CA LYS A 38 -13.85 14.79 12.50
C LYS A 38 -12.78 13.79 12.08
N PHE A 39 -13.12 12.80 11.25
CA PHE A 39 -12.15 11.81 10.78
C PHE A 39 -12.63 11.15 9.49
N THR A 40 -11.68 10.71 8.69
CA THR A 40 -11.92 9.94 7.47
C THR A 40 -11.08 8.66 7.55
N TYR A 41 -11.72 7.51 7.33
CA TYR A 41 -10.99 6.28 7.10
C TYR A 41 -10.51 6.24 5.65
N ILE A 42 -9.23 5.94 5.44
CA ILE A 42 -8.65 5.75 4.11
C ILE A 42 -8.17 4.31 4.03
N SER A 43 -8.75 3.55 3.10
CA SER A 43 -8.27 2.20 2.78
C SER A 43 -6.95 2.30 2.02
N ILE A 44 -5.86 1.93 2.68
CA ILE A 44 -4.55 1.81 2.03
C ILE A 44 -4.57 0.64 1.04
N VAL A 45 -5.30 -0.42 1.38
CA VAL A 45 -5.39 -1.62 0.56
C VAL A 45 -6.07 -1.32 -0.78
N ASP A 46 -7.20 -0.62 -0.79
CA ASP A 46 -7.89 -0.25 -2.04
C ASP A 46 -7.08 0.78 -2.85
N ALA A 47 -6.39 1.70 -2.18
CA ALA A 47 -5.55 2.69 -2.85
C ALA A 47 -4.34 2.07 -3.57
N VAL A 48 -3.78 0.99 -3.03
CA VAL A 48 -2.51 0.39 -3.47
C VAL A 48 -2.71 -0.90 -4.28
N CYS A 49 -3.78 -1.65 -4.02
CA CYS A 49 -4.05 -2.95 -4.62
C CYS A 49 -5.31 -2.92 -5.51
N PRO A 50 -5.26 -2.28 -6.69
CA PRO A 50 -6.41 -2.23 -7.59
C PRO A 50 -6.86 -3.66 -7.96
N ALA A 51 -8.17 -3.91 -7.89
CA ALA A 51 -8.75 -5.23 -8.11
C ALA A 51 -8.08 -6.35 -7.28
N ARG A 52 -7.62 -6.02 -6.05
CA ARG A 52 -6.91 -6.90 -5.11
C ARG A 52 -5.55 -7.40 -5.59
N GLN A 53 -4.98 -6.79 -6.62
CA GLN A 53 -3.65 -7.10 -7.13
C GLN A 53 -2.65 -6.10 -6.55
N CYS A 54 -1.95 -6.52 -5.49
CA CYS A 54 -0.96 -5.69 -4.81
C CYS A 54 0.40 -5.75 -5.52
N PRO A 55 1.05 -4.59 -5.82
CA PRO A 55 2.38 -4.59 -6.40
C PRO A 55 3.41 -5.18 -5.41
N LEU A 56 4.32 -6.01 -5.91
CA LEU A 56 5.43 -6.55 -5.09
C LEU A 56 6.66 -5.63 -5.10
N THR A 57 6.77 -4.80 -6.14
CA THR A 57 7.87 -3.89 -6.41
C THR A 57 7.35 -2.55 -6.88
N VAL A 58 8.15 -1.51 -6.67
CA VAL A 58 8.00 -0.20 -7.31
C VAL A 58 8.99 -0.06 -8.47
N ASP A 59 9.12 1.15 -9.03
CA ASP A 59 10.00 1.46 -10.16
C ASP A 59 11.42 0.90 -9.97
N GLY A 60 11.99 0.38 -11.06
CA GLY A 60 13.32 -0.23 -11.06
C GLY A 60 13.40 -1.59 -10.36
N GLY A 61 12.27 -2.21 -10.00
CA GLY A 61 12.23 -3.52 -9.34
C GLY A 61 12.55 -3.46 -7.85
N ILE A 62 12.52 -2.27 -7.25
CA ILE A 62 12.77 -2.09 -5.82
C ILE A 62 11.61 -2.72 -5.04
N PRO A 63 11.86 -3.58 -4.02
CA PRO A 63 10.78 -4.18 -3.24
C PRO A 63 9.87 -3.14 -2.60
N LEU A 64 8.56 -3.36 -2.64
CA LEU A 64 7.58 -2.52 -1.94
C LEU A 64 7.73 -2.65 -0.42
N SER A 65 7.99 -3.87 0.08
CA SER A 65 8.05 -4.19 1.50
C SER A 65 9.21 -5.13 1.84
N TRP A 66 9.66 -5.08 3.10
CA TRP A 66 10.65 -6.02 3.65
C TRP A 66 10.01 -7.39 3.97
N ASP A 67 8.80 -7.33 4.54
CA ASP A 67 7.98 -8.44 4.97
C ASP A 67 6.49 -8.19 4.62
N HIS A 68 5.57 -8.86 5.31
CA HIS A 68 4.13 -8.75 5.04
C HIS A 68 3.49 -7.47 5.60
N ALA A 69 4.23 -6.62 6.31
CA ALA A 69 3.69 -5.43 6.98
C ALA A 69 4.52 -4.15 6.77
N HIS A 70 5.85 -4.25 6.71
CA HIS A 70 6.74 -3.09 6.71
C HIS A 70 7.16 -2.70 5.29
N LEU A 71 6.76 -1.51 4.85
CA LEU A 71 7.18 -0.91 3.58
C LEU A 71 8.68 -0.56 3.60
N THR A 72 9.30 -0.59 2.43
CA THR A 72 10.60 0.07 2.19
C THR A 72 10.43 1.59 2.18
N ALA A 73 11.53 2.35 2.07
CA ALA A 73 11.44 3.81 1.95
C ALA A 73 10.75 4.22 0.63
N GLU A 74 11.12 3.54 -0.45
CA GLU A 74 10.54 3.69 -1.77
C GLU A 74 9.10 3.20 -1.80
N GLY A 75 8.81 2.08 -1.15
CA GLY A 75 7.45 1.57 -0.98
C GLY A 75 6.56 2.55 -0.21
N SER A 76 7.07 3.16 0.85
CA SER A 76 6.34 4.19 1.61
C SER A 76 6.03 5.42 0.74
N SER A 77 7.00 5.86 -0.06
CA SER A 77 6.83 6.98 -1.00
C SER A 77 5.75 6.64 -2.04
N PHE A 78 5.83 5.45 -2.63
CA PHE A 78 4.83 4.95 -3.58
C PHE A 78 3.42 4.90 -2.99
N VAL A 79 3.26 4.37 -1.77
CA VAL A 79 1.96 4.32 -1.10
C VAL A 79 1.44 5.74 -0.86
N MET A 80 2.28 6.66 -0.41
CA MET A 80 1.89 8.05 -0.20
C MET A 80 1.53 8.78 -1.48
N ASP A 81 2.14 8.46 -2.63
CA ASP A 81 1.73 9.03 -3.92
C ASP A 81 0.30 8.65 -4.30
N LYS A 82 -0.17 7.46 -3.88
CA LYS A 82 -1.56 7.01 -4.06
C LYS A 82 -2.51 7.62 -3.02
N VAL A 83 -2.06 7.75 -1.78
CA VAL A 83 -2.89 8.14 -0.63
C VAL A 83 -3.02 9.65 -0.47
N ALA A 84 -1.96 10.42 -0.77
CA ALA A 84 -1.94 11.86 -0.55
C ALA A 84 -3.11 12.64 -1.19
N PRO A 85 -3.58 12.31 -2.41
CA PRO A 85 -4.76 12.95 -2.99
C PRO A 85 -6.05 12.75 -2.16
N MET A 86 -6.12 11.70 -1.35
CA MET A 86 -7.28 11.33 -0.53
C MET A 86 -7.30 12.05 0.83
N LEU A 87 -6.18 12.64 1.25
CA LEU A 87 -6.05 13.30 2.54
C LEU A 87 -6.78 14.66 2.60
N GLY A 88 -7.23 15.19 1.46
CA GLY A 88 -7.91 16.49 1.40
C GLY A 88 -7.03 17.67 1.82
N VAL A 89 -5.71 17.47 1.91
CA VAL A 89 -4.74 18.54 2.16
C VAL A 89 -4.36 19.19 0.84
N GLU A 90 -4.43 20.52 0.80
CA GLU A 90 -3.89 21.29 -0.32
C GLU A 90 -2.38 21.01 -0.41
N ARG A 91 -1.88 20.63 -1.59
CA ARG A 91 -0.44 20.41 -1.77
C ARG A 91 0.30 21.72 -1.48
N VAL A 92 0.94 21.80 -0.33
CA VAL A 92 1.94 22.84 -0.07
C VAL A 92 3.14 22.49 -0.95
N ILE A 93 3.23 23.13 -2.12
CA ILE A 93 4.42 23.06 -2.95
C ILE A 93 5.55 23.70 -2.15
N PRO A 94 6.61 22.97 -1.75
CA PRO A 94 7.76 23.61 -1.11
C PRO A 94 8.36 24.57 -2.14
N GLY A 95 8.46 25.85 -1.79
CA GLY A 95 9.13 26.84 -2.63
C GLY A 95 10.58 26.42 -2.93
N PRO A 96 11.18 26.95 -4.01
CA PRO A 96 12.53 26.59 -4.40
C PRO A 96 13.50 26.89 -3.24
N ARG A 97 14.30 25.88 -2.87
CA ARG A 97 15.45 26.05 -1.97
C ARG A 97 16.56 26.80 -2.67
#